data_AF-A0A840R509-F1
#
_entry.id   AF-A0A840R509-F1
#
_cell.length_a   1.000
_cell.length_b   1.000
_cell.length_c   1.000
_cell.angle_alpha   90.00
_cell.angle_beta   90.00
_cell.angle_gamma   90.00
#
_symmetry.space_group_name_H-M   'P 1'
#
loop_
_entity.id
_entity.type
_entity.pdbx_description
1 polymer ?
#
loop_
_entity_poly.entity_id
_entity_poly.type
_entity_poly.pdbx_seq_one_letter_code
_entity_poly.pdbx_strand_id
1 'polypeptide(L)'
;MTVIRLTPSLYNRLASHAEGFDTPAQVISRLLDAYEGVSPSREPESITETSGDKPTLSFHPDEASFKKHLVDGNNGQVIIHYKDGTTSEKVWNATRFSSSSNLRANIWSGFLRGWHEKGITHADFHTA
;
A
#
# COMPACT_ATOMS: atom_id res chain seq x y z
N MET A 1 -17.84 10.49 12.68
CA MET A 1 -17.95 10.71 11.22
C MET A 1 -18.84 11.92 10.99
N THR A 2 -18.32 12.94 10.32
CA THR A 2 -19.10 14.14 9.97
C THR A 2 -19.77 13.91 8.62
N VAL A 3 -21.06 14.22 8.51
CA VAL A 3 -21.84 13.98 7.28
C VAL A 3 -22.08 15.32 6.58
N ILE A 4 -21.69 15.41 5.31
CA ILE A 4 -21.99 16.55 4.44
C ILE A 4 -23.13 16.14 3.51
N ARG A 5 -24.16 16.99 3.41
CA ARG A 5 -25.30 16.78 2.51
C ARG A 5 -25.12 17.63 1.25
N LEU A 6 -25.19 16.98 0.10
CA LEU A 6 -25.06 17.63 -1.21
C LEU A 6 -26.37 17.48 -1.99
N THR A 7 -26.66 18.44 -2.85
CA THR A 7 -27.72 18.27 -3.85
C THR A 7 -27.27 17.27 -4.92
N PRO A 8 -28.19 16.54 -5.57
CA PRO A 8 -27.84 15.59 -6.62
C PRO A 8 -27.05 16.23 -7.78
N SER A 9 -27.38 17.47 -8.13
CA SER A 9 -26.69 18.20 -9.19
C SER A 9 -25.24 18.53 -8.84
N LEU A 10 -24.96 18.89 -7.58
CA LEU A 10 -23.60 19.16 -7.11
C LEU A 10 -22.78 17.87 -7.02
N TYR A 11 -23.39 16.79 -6.52
CA TYR A 11 -22.75 15.48 -6.47
C TYR A 11 -22.35 14.99 -7.87
N ASN A 12 -23.24 15.10 -8.86
CA ASN A 12 -22.94 14.69 -10.23
C ASN A 12 -21.81 15.52 -10.86
N ARG A 13 -21.74 16.81 -10.55
CA ARG A 13 -20.63 17.67 -10.98
C ARG A 13 -19.31 17.21 -10.37
N LEU A 14 -19.27 16.94 -9.06
CA LEU A 14 -18.07 16.38 -8.41
C LEU A 14 -17.66 15.03 -9.03
N ALA A 15 -18.62 14.14 -9.27
CA ALA A 15 -18.35 12.83 -9.88
C ALA A 15 -17.74 12.95 -11.30
N SER A 16 -18.11 13.97 -12.07
CA SER A 16 -17.53 14.21 -13.41
C SER A 16 -16.04 14.58 -13.39
N HIS A 17 -15.53 15.00 -12.23
CA HIS A 17 -14.11 15.29 -12.03
C HIS A 17 -13.31 14.08 -11.54
N ALA A 18 -13.94 12.96 -11.18
CA ALA A 18 -13.25 11.77 -10.72
C ALA A 18 -12.47 11.09 -11.86
N GLU A 19 -11.21 10.72 -11.62
CA GLU A 19 -10.40 9.96 -12.59
C GLU A 19 -10.15 8.54 -12.06
N GLY A 20 -10.53 7.52 -12.85
CA GLY A 20 -10.29 6.11 -12.51
C GLY A 20 -11.03 5.63 -11.25
N PHE A 21 -10.27 5.36 -10.17
CA PHE A 21 -10.77 4.82 -8.89
C PHE A 21 -10.86 5.88 -7.78
N ASP A 22 -10.89 7.17 -8.14
CA ASP A 22 -11.01 8.26 -7.18
C ASP A 22 -12.25 8.14 -6.30
N THR A 23 -12.04 8.29 -4.99
CA THR A 23 -13.13 8.47 -4.03
C THR A 23 -13.63 9.92 -4.02
N PRO A 24 -14.87 10.19 -3.60
CA PRO A 24 -15.38 11.55 -3.48
C PRO A 24 -14.51 12.46 -2.61
N ALA A 25 -13.85 11.91 -1.58
CA ALA A 25 -12.93 12.66 -0.72
C ALA A 25 -11.71 13.15 -1.50
N GLN A 26 -11.09 12.30 -2.32
CA GLN A 26 -9.91 12.64 -3.13
C GLN A 26 -10.22 13.73 -4.16
N VAL A 27 -11.42 13.69 -4.76
CA VAL A 27 -11.86 14.74 -5.68
C VAL A 27 -12.01 16.08 -4.95
N ILE A 28 -12.61 16.08 -3.75
CA ILE A 28 -12.80 17.28 -2.95
C ILE A 28 -11.46 17.86 -2.51
N SER A 29 -10.55 17.04 -1.98
CA SER A 29 -9.20 17.48 -1.58
C SER A 29 -8.47 18.15 -2.73
N ARG A 30 -8.41 17.49 -3.90
CA ARG A 30 -7.74 18.04 -5.09
C ARG A 30 -8.33 19.38 -5.54
N LEU A 31 -9.65 19.55 -5.43
CA LEU A 31 -10.30 20.82 -5.76
C LEU A 31 -9.95 21.93 -4.77
N LEU A 32 -9.81 21.60 -3.48
CA LEU A 32 -9.38 22.54 -2.45
C LEU A 32 -7.90 22.93 -2.64
N ASP A 33 -7.02 21.95 -2.88
CA ASP A 33 -5.60 22.18 -3.15
C ASP A 33 -5.39 23.15 -4.33
N ALA A 34 -6.15 22.92 -5.42
CA ALA A 34 -6.12 23.78 -6.59
C ALA A 34 -6.61 25.21 -6.30
N TYR A 35 -7.60 25.37 -5.42
CA TYR A 35 -8.12 26.68 -5.00
C TYR A 35 -7.17 27.41 -4.04
N GLU A 36 -6.52 26.67 -3.14
CA GLU A 36 -5.59 27.18 -2.14
C GLU A 36 -4.17 27.43 -2.72
N GLY A 37 -3.95 27.09 -4.00
CA GLY A 37 -2.67 27.27 -4.67
C GLY A 37 -1.62 26.24 -4.26
N VAL A 38 -2.04 25.13 -3.66
CA VAL A 38 -1.19 23.99 -3.34
C VAL A 38 -0.93 23.25 -4.65
N SER A 39 0.32 23.30 -5.13
CA SER A 39 0.71 22.53 -6.31
C SER A 39 0.55 21.04 -6.00
N PRO A 40 -0.05 20.24 -6.91
CA PRO A 40 -0.23 18.82 -6.66
C PRO A 40 1.15 18.17 -6.63
N SER A 41 1.67 17.89 -5.44
CA SER A 41 2.62 16.81 -5.25
C SER A 41 1.89 15.55 -5.68
N ARG A 42 2.14 15.12 -6.93
CA ARG A 42 1.65 13.87 -7.48
C ARG A 42 2.20 12.73 -6.65
N GLU A 43 1.52 12.36 -5.57
CA GLU A 43 1.39 10.98 -5.10
C GLU A 43 0.00 10.83 -4.49
N PRO A 44 -0.73 9.74 -4.83
CA PRO A 44 -2.05 9.52 -4.30
C PRO A 44 -1.99 9.37 -2.78
N GLU A 45 -2.75 10.18 -2.06
CA GLU A 45 -3.00 10.06 -0.63
C GLU A 45 -3.63 8.70 -0.32
N SER A 46 -2.78 7.68 -0.17
CA SER A 46 -3.08 6.54 0.68
C SER A 46 -2.89 7.02 2.11
N ILE A 47 -4.01 7.39 2.75
CA ILE A 47 -4.25 7.30 4.19
C ILE A 47 -3.04 7.61 5.09
N THR A 48 -3.04 8.82 5.65
CA THR A 48 -2.27 9.22 6.85
C THR A 48 -0.75 9.20 6.71
N GLU A 49 -0.21 10.35 6.34
CA GLU A 49 1.14 10.76 6.70
C GLU A 49 1.23 10.93 8.24
N THR A 50 1.49 9.83 8.94
CA THR A 50 2.41 9.91 10.07
C THR A 50 3.80 9.73 9.50
N SER A 51 4.64 10.75 9.62
CA SER A 51 6.05 10.81 9.23
C SER A 51 6.89 9.78 10.00
N GLY A 52 6.66 8.49 9.73
CA GLY A 52 7.56 7.39 10.00
C GLY A 52 7.96 6.83 8.65
N ASP A 53 9.26 6.65 8.43
CA ASP A 53 9.76 6.07 7.18
C ASP A 53 9.05 4.75 6.88
N LYS A 54 8.51 4.62 5.67
CA LYS A 54 7.90 3.37 5.21
C LYS A 54 8.93 2.24 5.36
N PRO A 55 8.50 1.02 5.75
CA PRO A 55 9.41 -0.09 5.90
C PRO A 55 10.14 -0.37 4.59
N THR A 56 11.45 -0.60 4.69
CA THR A 56 12.25 -0.97 3.52
C THR A 56 11.95 -2.43 3.15
N LEU A 57 11.90 -2.72 1.84
CA LEU A 57 11.71 -4.07 1.32
C LEU A 57 12.99 -4.54 0.64
N SER A 58 13.56 -5.65 1.09
CA SER A 58 14.71 -6.30 0.46
C SER A 58 14.32 -7.67 -0.07
N PHE A 59 14.69 -7.95 -1.32
CA PHE A 59 14.45 -9.23 -1.96
C PHE A 59 15.77 -9.93 -2.24
N HIS A 60 15.88 -11.20 -1.86
CA HIS A 60 17.05 -12.03 -2.06
C HIS A 60 16.65 -13.30 -2.83
N PRO A 61 17.15 -13.51 -4.07
CA PRO A 61 18.17 -12.71 -4.76
C PRO A 61 17.66 -11.39 -5.37
N ASP A 62 16.42 -11.35 -5.87
CA ASP A 62 15.79 -10.16 -6.44
C ASP A 62 14.26 -10.33 -6.45
N GLU A 63 13.53 -9.24 -6.69
CA GLU A 63 12.06 -9.23 -6.64
C GLU A 63 11.41 -10.08 -7.73
N ALA A 64 11.98 -10.09 -8.95
CA ALA A 64 11.42 -10.82 -10.08
C ALA A 64 11.57 -12.33 -9.86
N SER A 65 12.74 -12.77 -9.39
CA SER A 65 13.01 -14.15 -9.00
C SER A 65 12.12 -14.59 -7.85
N PHE A 66 11.95 -13.76 -6.82
CA PHE A 66 11.05 -14.07 -5.70
C PHE A 66 9.59 -14.21 -6.17
N LYS A 67 9.12 -13.30 -7.04
CA LYS A 67 7.78 -13.41 -7.63
C LYS A 67 7.62 -14.71 -8.41
N LYS A 68 8.59 -15.06 -9.25
CA LYS A 68 8.56 -16.28 -10.06
C LYS A 68 8.52 -17.51 -9.17
N HIS A 69 9.33 -17.54 -8.10
CA HIS A 69 9.36 -18.62 -7.13
C HIS A 69 7.97 -18.89 -6.50
N LEU A 70 7.25 -17.83 -6.13
CA LEU A 70 5.88 -17.95 -5.62
C LEU A 70 4.89 -18.42 -6.70
N VAL A 71 5.03 -17.96 -7.95
CA VAL A 71 4.17 -18.40 -9.06
C VAL A 71 4.37 -19.89 -9.36
N ASP A 72 5.60 -20.39 -9.21
CA ASP A 72 5.94 -21.81 -9.39
C ASP A 72 5.40 -22.69 -8.25
N GLY A 73 4.73 -22.10 -7.25
CA GLY A 73 4.08 -22.79 -6.14
C GLY A 73 5.01 -23.06 -4.94
N ASN A 74 6.24 -22.55 -4.98
CA ASN A 74 7.19 -22.72 -3.89
C ASN A 74 6.95 -21.68 -2.78
N ASN A 75 7.22 -22.07 -1.54
CA ASN A 75 7.07 -21.17 -0.40
C ASN A 75 8.20 -20.13 -0.38
N GLY A 76 7.88 -18.93 0.12
CA GLY A 76 8.87 -17.89 0.41
C GLY A 76 9.11 -17.76 1.92
N GLN A 77 10.27 -17.29 2.32
CA GLN A 77 10.55 -16.88 3.70
C GLN A 77 10.48 -15.35 3.80
N VAL A 78 9.82 -14.86 4.84
CA VAL A 78 9.63 -13.44 5.12
C VAL A 78 10.19 -13.15 6.51
N ILE A 79 11.16 -12.26 6.61
CA ILE A 79 11.77 -11.84 7.86
C ILE A 79 11.38 -10.38 8.10
N ILE A 80 10.64 -10.12 9.18
CA ILE A 80 10.19 -8.78 9.55
C ILE A 80 11.07 -8.27 10.67
N HIS A 81 11.63 -7.07 10.52
CA HIS A 81 12.43 -6.39 11.53
C HIS A 81 11.63 -5.25 12.16
N TYR A 82 11.67 -5.20 13.48
CA TYR A 82 10.96 -4.21 14.28
C TYR A 82 11.93 -3.17 14.85
N LYS A 83 11.38 -2.01 15.22
CA LYS A 83 12.11 -0.90 15.80
C LYS A 83 12.76 -1.24 17.15
N ASP A 84 12.24 -2.23 17.87
CA ASP A 84 12.80 -2.74 19.12
C ASP A 84 14.02 -3.68 18.93
N GLY A 85 14.41 -3.93 17.67
CA GLY A 85 15.52 -4.82 17.31
C GLY A 85 15.13 -6.30 17.24
N THR A 86 13.86 -6.65 17.49
CA THR A 86 13.38 -8.02 17.33
C THR A 86 13.11 -8.35 15.86
N THR A 87 13.12 -9.63 15.54
CA THR A 87 12.78 -10.15 14.22
C THR A 87 11.69 -11.20 14.30
N SER A 88 10.83 -11.25 13.28
CA SER A 88 9.80 -12.29 13.12
C SER A 88 9.94 -12.95 11.77
N GLU A 89 10.20 -14.25 11.80
CA GLU A 89 10.22 -15.08 10.60
C GLU A 89 8.83 -15.68 10.33
N LYS A 90 8.41 -15.60 9.07
CA LYS A 90 7.13 -16.14 8.60
C LYS A 90 7.33 -16.85 7.27
N VAL A 91 6.55 -17.91 7.05
CA VAL A 91 6.50 -18.62 5.78
C VAL A 91 5.37 -18.06 4.94
N TRP A 92 5.68 -17.64 3.71
CA TRP A 92 4.70 -17.28 2.70
C TRP A 92 4.27 -18.54 1.95
N ASN A 93 3.02 -18.96 2.16
CA ASN A 93 2.42 -20.04 1.38
C ASN A 93 1.91 -19.53 0.02
N ALA A 94 2.51 -20.04 -1.06
CA ALA A 94 2.26 -19.56 -2.41
C ALA A 94 1.09 -20.22 -3.13
N THR A 95 0.34 -21.13 -2.49
CA THR A 95 -0.76 -21.90 -3.12
C THR A 95 -1.82 -21.06 -3.83
N ARG A 96 -2.01 -19.79 -3.45
CA ARG A 96 -2.96 -18.87 -4.09
C ARG A 96 -2.29 -17.77 -4.92
N PHE A 97 -0.97 -17.79 -5.05
CA PHE A 97 -0.22 -16.80 -5.78
C PHE A 97 -0.14 -17.19 -7.27
N SER A 98 -0.41 -16.24 -8.15
CA SER A 98 -0.49 -16.45 -9.60
C SER A 98 0.32 -15.38 -10.35
N SER A 99 0.54 -15.57 -11.64
CA SER A 99 1.23 -14.57 -12.48
C SER A 99 0.55 -13.20 -12.49
N SER A 100 -0.78 -13.17 -12.38
CA SER A 100 -1.60 -11.95 -12.25
C SER A 100 -1.58 -11.34 -10.85
N SER A 101 -1.05 -12.03 -9.85
CA SER A 101 -0.95 -11.53 -8.48
C SER A 101 0.08 -10.41 -8.38
N ASN A 102 -0.26 -9.36 -7.62
CA ASN A 102 0.63 -8.24 -7.35
C ASN A 102 1.40 -8.50 -6.04
N LEU A 103 2.71 -8.72 -6.14
CA LEU A 103 3.59 -9.05 -5.02
C LEU A 103 3.56 -7.96 -3.93
N ARG A 104 3.82 -6.71 -4.30
CA ARG A 104 3.83 -5.58 -3.37
C ARG A 104 2.48 -5.39 -2.68
N ALA A 105 1.38 -5.47 -3.43
CA ALA A 105 0.05 -5.34 -2.84
C ALA A 105 -0.23 -6.42 -1.77
N ASN A 106 0.22 -7.66 -1.99
CA ASN A 106 0.11 -8.74 -1.01
C ASN A 106 1.01 -8.51 0.23
N ILE A 107 2.21 -7.95 0.03
CA ILE A 107 3.10 -7.58 1.13
C ILE A 107 2.44 -6.53 2.04
N TRP A 108 1.93 -5.44 1.44
CA TRP A 108 1.36 -4.31 2.18
C TRP A 108 0.01 -4.62 2.83
N SER A 109 -0.85 -5.37 2.15
CA SER A 109 -2.16 -5.79 2.70
C SER A 109 -2.07 -6.99 3.65
N GLY A 110 -0.94 -7.70 3.65
CA GLY A 110 -0.68 -8.88 4.47
C GLY A 110 0.38 -8.63 5.55
N PHE A 111 1.63 -9.00 5.26
CA PHE A 111 2.73 -9.00 6.23
C PHE A 111 2.99 -7.64 6.87
N LEU A 112 2.93 -6.59 6.07
CA LEU A 112 3.14 -5.20 6.49
C LEU A 112 1.85 -4.46 6.80
N ARG A 113 0.73 -5.16 6.95
CA ARG A 113 -0.52 -4.53 7.36
C ARG A 113 -0.38 -3.94 8.76
N GLY A 114 -0.65 -2.64 8.89
CA GLY A 114 -0.50 -1.91 10.16
C GLY A 114 0.96 -1.79 10.60
N TRP A 115 1.91 -1.74 9.66
CA TRP A 115 3.35 -1.69 9.94
C TRP A 115 3.74 -0.57 10.91
N HIS A 116 3.08 0.59 10.82
CA HIS A 116 3.37 1.74 11.68
C HIS A 116 3.06 1.43 13.16
N GLU A 117 1.87 0.89 13.44
CA GLU A 117 1.45 0.49 14.80
C GLU A 117 2.29 -0.66 15.35
N LYS A 118 2.73 -1.56 14.47
CA LYS A 118 3.59 -2.69 14.80
C LYS A 118 5.06 -2.30 14.96
N GLY A 119 5.45 -1.08 14.61
CA GLY A 119 6.83 -0.63 14.63
C GLY A 119 7.74 -1.39 13.66
N ILE A 120 7.22 -1.84 12.51
CA ILE A 120 8.03 -2.52 11.49
C ILE A 120 8.88 -1.47 10.76
N THR A 121 10.16 -1.77 10.58
CA THR A 121 11.14 -0.87 9.92
C THR A 121 11.69 -1.47 8.64
N HIS A 122 11.80 -2.79 8.56
CA HIS A 122 12.41 -3.48 7.42
C HIS A 122 11.81 -4.87 7.23
N ALA A 123 11.75 -5.36 5.99
CA ALA A 123 11.34 -6.72 5.68
C ALA A 123 12.20 -7.34 4.58
N ASP A 124 12.74 -8.52 4.85
CA ASP A 124 13.50 -9.33 3.91
C ASP A 124 12.67 -10.50 3.38
N PHE A 125 12.78 -10.73 2.06
CA PHE A 125 12.10 -11.79 1.34
C PHE A 125 13.12 -12.73 0.70
N HIS A 126 13.14 -13.97 1.15
CA HIS A 126 14.09 -14.99 0.69
C HIS A 126 13.37 -16.13 -0.03
N THR A 127 13.92 -16.55 -1.16
CA THR A 127 13.56 -17.83 -1.77
C THR A 127 14.24 -18.96 -0.98
N ALA A 128 13.47 -19.96 -0.55
CA ALA A 128 14.00 -21.16 0.09
C ALA A 128 14.59 -22.14 -0.93
#